data_AF-A0A8J6BFA8-F1
#
_entry.id   AF-A0A8J6BFA8-F1
#
_cell.length_a   1.000
_cell.length_b   1.000
_cell.length_c   1.000
_cell.angle_alpha   90.00
_cell.angle_beta   90.00
_cell.angle_gamma   90.00
#
_symmetry.space_group_name_H-M   'P 1'
#
loop_
_entity.id
_entity.type
_entity.pdbx_description
1 polymer ?
#
loop_
_entity_poly.entity_id
_entity_poly.type
_entity_poly.pdbx_seq_one_letter_code
_entity_poly.pdbx_strand_id
1 'polypeptide(L)'
;EDLYCGVDMNYGVTWNITKAGMSFTATCPSGKSGFLTRDCSDDGVWLMAQDNCINQILQTALNSVQTLEEGLGSSQLKVPEIIQQMSNSSESFIDNTADVSVAVTILGTISRISTDHNNTFDSDVVTSFLSVASNLTDHSNAPMWRAPESPPASTVLQLVEQFSQLLLAESGSFEINLEHIQLKGNAYEMGQAGEDYKKTFNELGLSMSIDQYTISSLLQNNNVKITSIVFYTIGNLLPNTTEKSNDSQLNSFVQSTSIQLSDSTSVSSHILMSFKMHVSDESYSQHCVFWDFSLPGSGGAWSDVGCTSRVDDDIIYCNCSHLTSFAVLMSINVKPLALIEEITFAGLGVSIFSLCICVFIEWYVWKAVVRTNISYFRHISLVNIAVSLLCADICFLSSSFSSVITNKIICLSMTILNHFFYLALFFWTFAQSAMLLHQLLFVFHHLRMKVYVSLSFLAGYLIPATIVVGTFLYFNPKHRYSHEKLCWLNPESGAIYAFAVPAGCIIVFNFLTLLVVIAKLSRPSVSDKNHPEDRDTAKNILKAILVLTPVFGLTWSFGFALLTELDDLTRQIFTYGFATMNAFQ
;
A
#
# COMPACT_ATOMS: atom_id res chain seq x y z
N GLU A 1 17.65 16.14 -37.27
CA GLU A 1 17.13 17.52 -37.29
C GLU A 1 17.16 18.01 -35.85
N ASP A 2 17.46 19.29 -35.62
CA ASP A 2 17.34 19.86 -34.27
C ASP A 2 15.85 19.91 -33.90
N LEU A 3 15.49 19.31 -32.76
CA LEU A 3 14.13 19.31 -32.23
C LEU A 3 13.90 20.58 -31.39
N TYR A 4 12.68 21.11 -31.47
CA TYR A 4 12.27 22.31 -30.76
C TYR A 4 10.87 22.13 -30.20
N CYS A 5 10.64 22.67 -29.01
CA CYS A 5 9.30 22.88 -28.51
C CYS A 5 8.67 24.10 -29.22
N GLY A 6 7.45 23.93 -29.72
CA GLY A 6 6.71 24.98 -30.43
C GLY A 6 6.20 26.10 -29.52
N VAL A 7 5.62 27.15 -30.12
CA VAL A 7 5.00 28.23 -29.33
C VAL A 7 3.77 27.69 -28.59
N ASP A 8 3.68 27.97 -27.29
CA ASP A 8 2.53 27.58 -26.46
C ASP A 8 2.04 28.78 -25.63
N MET A 9 0.73 28.86 -25.38
CA MET A 9 0.11 29.89 -24.55
C MET A 9 -0.61 29.22 -23.39
N ASN A 10 0.09 29.11 -22.26
CA ASN A 10 -0.38 28.47 -21.04
C ASN A 10 0.21 29.20 -19.81
N TYR A 11 -0.46 29.12 -18.66
CA TYR A 11 -0.06 29.80 -17.42
C TYR A 11 -0.01 31.34 -17.54
N GLY A 12 -0.80 31.93 -18.44
CA GLY A 12 -0.86 33.38 -18.64
C GLY A 12 0.38 34.00 -19.30
N VAL A 13 1.30 33.18 -19.83
CA VAL A 13 2.51 33.59 -20.52
C VAL A 13 2.63 32.93 -21.90
N THR A 14 3.37 33.57 -22.80
CA THR A 14 3.68 33.01 -24.12
C THR A 14 5.05 32.34 -24.08
N TRP A 15 5.08 31.02 -24.23
CA TRP A 15 6.29 30.20 -24.31
C TRP A 15 6.82 30.25 -25.74
N ASN A 16 7.96 30.90 -25.95
CA ASN A 16 8.57 30.98 -27.28
C ASN A 16 9.31 29.70 -27.66
N ILE A 17 9.59 29.54 -28.96
CA ILE A 17 10.30 28.38 -29.51
C ILE A 17 11.61 28.15 -28.75
N THR A 18 11.75 26.96 -28.16
CA THR A 18 12.90 26.58 -27.32
C THR A 18 13.50 25.27 -27.81
N LYS A 19 14.83 25.19 -27.87
CA LYS A 19 15.54 23.99 -28.33
C LYS A 19 15.33 22.83 -27.35
N ALA A 20 15.20 21.60 -27.85
CA ALA A 20 15.16 20.39 -27.04
C ALA A 20 16.37 20.32 -26.07
N GLY A 21 16.09 19.97 -24.81
CA GLY A 21 17.06 19.93 -23.71
C GLY A 21 17.33 21.28 -23.01
N MET A 22 16.70 22.37 -23.45
CA MET A 22 16.85 23.71 -22.86
C MET A 22 15.58 24.14 -22.11
N SER A 23 15.74 25.12 -21.21
CA SER A 23 14.64 25.73 -20.45
C SER A 23 14.32 27.14 -20.95
N PHE A 24 13.06 27.54 -20.82
CA PHE A 24 12.59 28.90 -21.07
C PHE A 24 12.10 29.52 -19.77
N THR A 25 12.46 30.78 -19.54
CA THR A 25 12.04 31.54 -18.36
C THR A 25 11.24 32.77 -18.77
N ALA A 26 10.04 32.90 -18.21
CA ALA A 26 9.13 34.03 -18.41
C ALA A 26 8.96 34.82 -17.10
N THR A 27 8.66 36.11 -17.21
CA THR A 27 8.23 36.92 -16.06
C THR A 27 6.80 36.56 -15.67
N CYS A 28 6.50 36.66 -14.37
CA CYS A 28 5.16 36.40 -13.85
C CYS A 28 4.08 37.34 -14.43
N PRO A 29 2.81 36.88 -14.47
CA PRO A 29 1.67 37.72 -14.83
C PRO A 29 1.48 38.91 -13.88
N SER A 30 0.66 39.88 -14.30
CA SER A 30 0.36 41.06 -13.49
C SER A 30 -0.20 40.67 -12.12
N GLY A 31 0.33 41.26 -11.05
CA GLY A 31 -0.07 40.99 -9.66
C GLY A 31 0.81 39.95 -8.93
N LYS A 32 1.78 39.34 -9.62
CA LYS A 32 2.75 38.41 -9.03
C LYS A 32 4.19 38.83 -9.30
N SER A 33 5.09 38.41 -8.42
CA SER A 33 6.54 38.63 -8.52
C SER A 33 7.28 37.30 -8.71
N GLY A 34 8.38 37.29 -9.46
CA GLY A 34 9.18 36.08 -9.72
C GLY A 34 9.23 35.70 -11.20
N PHE A 35 9.41 34.40 -11.47
CA PHE A 35 9.55 33.86 -12.82
C PHE A 35 8.87 32.49 -12.97
N LEU A 36 8.33 32.21 -14.16
CA LEU A 36 7.95 30.85 -14.55
C LEU A 36 9.06 30.23 -15.40
N THR A 37 9.40 28.98 -15.13
CA THR A 37 10.37 28.22 -15.93
C THR A 37 9.70 27.00 -16.52
N ARG A 38 10.02 26.66 -17.76
CA ARG A 38 9.51 25.44 -18.40
C ARG A 38 10.60 24.79 -19.24
N ASP A 39 10.72 23.48 -19.08
CA ASP A 39 11.76 22.69 -19.73
C ASP A 39 11.23 22.08 -21.02
N CYS A 40 12.04 22.12 -22.07
CA CYS A 40 11.79 21.43 -23.32
C CYS A 40 12.49 20.07 -23.29
N SER A 41 11.74 18.97 -23.40
CA SER A 41 12.31 17.61 -23.39
C SER A 41 13.24 17.37 -24.58
N ASP A 42 14.08 16.34 -24.48
CA ASP A 42 14.97 15.93 -25.57
C ASP A 42 14.19 15.51 -26.84
N ASP A 43 12.93 15.13 -26.68
CA ASP A 43 12.01 14.77 -27.77
C ASP A 43 11.29 15.98 -28.39
N GLY A 44 11.58 17.21 -27.94
CA GLY A 44 10.95 18.43 -28.45
C GLY A 44 9.53 18.66 -27.92
N VAL A 45 9.22 18.17 -26.71
CA VAL A 45 7.91 18.33 -26.06
C VAL A 45 8.06 19.15 -24.79
N TRP A 46 7.16 20.11 -24.58
CA TRP A 46 7.14 20.91 -23.36
C TRP A 46 6.78 20.06 -22.12
N LEU A 47 7.60 20.16 -21.07
CA LEU A 47 7.29 19.61 -19.75
C LEU A 47 6.36 20.53 -18.95
N MET A 48 5.95 20.10 -17.75
CA MET A 48 5.17 20.95 -16.84
C MET A 48 5.98 22.19 -16.45
N ALA A 49 5.31 23.34 -16.42
CA ALA A 49 5.93 24.58 -15.99
C ALA A 49 6.14 24.57 -14.46
N GLN A 50 7.31 25.04 -14.04
CA GLN A 50 7.62 25.37 -12.66
C GLN A 50 7.16 26.81 -12.40
N ASP A 51 6.07 26.96 -11.65
CA ASP A 51 5.51 28.25 -11.28
C ASP A 51 6.13 28.74 -9.96
N ASN A 52 7.12 29.63 -10.07
CA ASN A 52 7.74 30.30 -8.93
C ASN A 52 7.21 31.73 -8.75
N CYS A 53 5.99 32.00 -9.21
CA CYS A 53 5.34 33.30 -9.04
C CYS A 53 4.73 33.42 -7.66
N ILE A 54 5.08 34.49 -6.95
CA ILE A 54 4.62 34.77 -5.59
C ILE A 54 3.62 35.92 -5.63
N ASN A 55 2.50 35.78 -4.92
CA ASN A 55 1.51 36.84 -4.73
C ASN A 55 2.15 38.10 -4.10
N GLN A 56 1.77 39.29 -4.58
CA GLN A 56 2.33 40.55 -4.09
C GLN A 56 2.17 40.76 -2.57
N ILE A 57 1.07 40.25 -1.98
CA ILE A 57 0.82 40.31 -0.53
C ILE A 57 1.88 39.49 0.21
N LEU A 58 2.13 38.25 -0.25
CA LEU A 58 3.16 37.37 0.31
C LEU A 58 4.55 37.95 0.12
N GLN A 59 4.87 38.53 -1.04
CA GLN A 59 6.16 39.17 -1.27
C GLN A 59 6.40 40.34 -0.32
N THR A 60 5.38 41.15 -0.08
CA THR A 60 5.46 42.28 0.85
C THR A 60 5.65 41.80 2.29
N ALA A 61 4.89 40.79 2.71
CA ALA A 61 5.03 40.16 4.02
C ALA A 61 6.41 39.51 4.20
N LEU A 62 6.92 38.82 3.18
CA LEU A 62 8.25 38.21 3.19
C LEU A 62 9.35 39.25 3.40
N ASN A 63 9.31 40.37 2.68
CA ASN A 63 10.28 41.45 2.86
C ASN A 63 10.22 42.06 4.28
N SER A 64 9.01 42.21 4.84
CA SER A 64 8.81 42.70 6.21
C SER A 64 9.38 41.75 7.25
N VAL A 65 9.20 40.44 7.06
CA VAL A 65 9.78 39.39 7.92
C VAL A 65 11.30 39.35 7.83
N GLN A 66 11.87 39.42 6.62
CA GLN A 66 13.33 39.48 6.43
C GLN A 66 13.94 40.69 7.14
N THR A 67 13.29 41.85 7.02
CA THR A 67 13.71 43.07 7.73
C THR A 67 13.66 42.86 9.26
N LEU A 68 12.64 42.16 9.77
CA LEU A 68 12.55 41.84 11.19
C LEU A 68 13.64 40.86 11.63
N GLU A 69 13.98 39.89 10.80
CA GLU A 69 15.05 38.91 11.03
C GLU A 69 16.45 39.57 11.08
N GLU A 70 16.65 40.62 10.30
CA GLU A 70 17.85 41.49 10.37
C GLU A 70 17.92 42.34 11.66
N GLY A 71 16.92 42.24 12.54
CA GLY A 71 16.86 42.94 13.83
C GLY A 71 16.26 44.35 13.75
N LEU A 72 15.62 44.72 12.64
CA LEU A 72 15.02 46.04 12.47
C LEU A 72 13.56 46.04 12.95
N GLY A 73 13.31 46.65 14.11
CA GLY A 73 11.98 46.86 14.69
C GLY A 73 11.66 45.92 15.86
N SER A 74 10.56 46.20 16.57
CA SER A 74 10.10 45.36 17.69
C SER A 74 9.27 44.20 17.17
N SER A 75 9.64 42.96 17.52
CA SER A 75 8.88 41.76 17.17
C SER A 75 7.46 41.79 17.73
N GLN A 76 7.26 42.33 18.94
CA GLN A 76 5.93 42.48 19.55
C GLN A 76 4.97 43.37 18.75
N LEU A 77 5.49 44.34 17.97
CA LEU A 77 4.68 45.26 17.16
C LEU A 77 4.57 44.81 15.70
N LYS A 78 5.69 44.40 15.09
CA LYS A 78 5.73 44.02 13.67
C LYS A 78 5.04 42.70 13.38
N VAL A 79 5.09 41.73 14.30
CA VAL A 79 4.47 40.42 14.08
C VAL A 79 2.95 40.54 13.88
N PRO A 80 2.20 41.23 14.76
CA PRO A 80 0.78 41.49 14.54
C PRO A 80 0.48 42.17 13.18
N GLU A 81 1.26 43.18 12.79
CA GLU A 81 1.07 43.88 11.51
C GLU A 81 1.21 42.95 10.30
N ILE A 82 2.24 42.10 10.30
CA ILE A 82 2.51 41.15 9.21
C ILE A 82 1.40 40.10 9.12
N ILE A 83 1.00 39.52 10.27
CA ILE A 83 -0.07 38.52 10.32
C ILE A 83 -1.39 39.12 9.82
N GLN A 84 -1.72 40.34 10.27
CA GLN A 84 -2.96 41.02 9.89
C GLN A 84 -3.01 41.35 8.40
N GLN A 85 -1.87 41.68 7.79
CA GLN A 85 -1.77 41.88 6.34
C GLN A 85 -2.13 40.61 5.56
N MET A 86 -1.77 39.43 6.08
CA MET A 86 -2.09 38.15 5.45
C MET A 86 -3.54 37.72 5.72
N SER A 87 -4.02 37.88 6.96
CA SER A 87 -5.36 37.42 7.38
C SER A 87 -6.52 38.23 6.79
N ASN A 88 -6.34 39.54 6.57
CA ASN A 88 -7.40 40.43 6.05
C ASN A 88 -7.61 40.34 4.52
N SER A 89 -6.83 39.52 3.82
CA SER A 89 -6.98 39.36 2.38
C SER A 89 -8.28 38.58 2.07
N SER A 90 -9.19 39.22 1.33
CA SER A 90 -10.48 38.63 0.94
C SER A 90 -10.38 37.72 -0.30
N GLU A 91 -9.26 37.78 -1.01
CA GLU A 91 -8.92 36.89 -2.12
C GLU A 91 -7.94 35.82 -1.62
N SER A 92 -8.10 34.57 -2.08
CA SER A 92 -7.10 33.51 -1.83
C SER A 92 -5.74 33.98 -2.36
N PHE A 93 -4.78 34.18 -1.47
CA PHE A 93 -3.39 34.50 -1.85
C PHE A 93 -2.59 33.25 -2.26
N ILE A 94 -3.22 32.08 -2.22
CA ILE A 94 -2.62 30.78 -2.55
C ILE A 94 -3.12 30.34 -3.92
N ASP A 95 -2.23 30.37 -4.91
CA ASP A 95 -2.51 29.91 -6.28
C ASP A 95 -1.59 28.77 -6.73
N ASN A 96 -0.40 28.65 -6.13
CA ASN A 96 0.60 27.66 -6.53
C ASN A 96 1.46 27.20 -5.34
N THR A 97 2.35 26.23 -5.60
CA THR A 97 3.26 25.66 -4.60
C THR A 97 4.25 26.68 -4.03
N ALA A 98 4.65 27.70 -4.81
CA ALA A 98 5.56 28.75 -4.34
C ALA A 98 4.88 29.66 -3.30
N ASP A 99 3.62 30.05 -3.53
CA ASP A 99 2.81 30.80 -2.57
C ASP A 99 2.68 30.05 -1.24
N VAL A 100 2.39 28.74 -1.30
CA VAL A 100 2.34 27.87 -0.10
C VAL A 100 3.69 27.88 0.63
N SER A 101 4.79 27.63 -0.08
CA SER A 101 6.13 27.58 0.51
C SER A 101 6.53 28.89 1.18
N VAL A 102 6.23 30.03 0.54
CA VAL A 102 6.53 31.36 1.08
C VAL A 102 5.67 31.66 2.30
N ALA A 103 4.37 31.35 2.26
CA ALA A 103 3.48 31.53 3.39
C ALA A 103 3.94 30.71 4.61
N VAL A 104 4.31 29.44 4.42
CA VAL A 104 4.85 28.58 5.49
C VAL A 104 6.18 29.12 6.02
N THR A 105 7.04 29.65 5.15
CA THR A 105 8.31 30.29 5.56
C THR A 105 8.07 31.53 6.41
N ILE A 106 7.13 32.39 6.01
CA ILE A 106 6.73 33.59 6.75
C ILE A 106 6.22 33.21 8.14
N LEU A 107 5.25 32.29 8.23
CA LEU A 107 4.71 31.82 9.51
C LEU A 107 5.80 31.18 10.37
N GLY A 108 6.72 30.44 9.75
CA GLY A 108 7.87 29.81 10.40
C GLY A 108 8.79 30.81 11.06
N THR A 109 9.23 31.82 10.32
CA THR A 109 10.12 32.86 10.83
C THR A 109 9.42 33.70 11.92
N ILE A 110 8.14 34.03 11.74
CA ILE A 110 7.37 34.77 12.74
C ILE A 110 7.23 33.98 14.05
N SER A 111 6.89 32.69 13.95
CA SER A 111 6.78 31.80 15.11
C SER A 111 8.12 31.72 15.84
N ARG A 112 9.20 31.42 15.12
CA ARG A 112 10.56 31.33 15.67
C ARG A 112 10.99 32.62 16.37
N ILE A 113 10.90 33.77 15.70
CA ILE A 113 11.28 35.07 16.28
C ILE A 113 10.44 35.36 17.52
N SER A 114 9.15 35.04 17.51
CA SER A 114 8.27 35.30 18.65
C SER A 114 8.60 34.43 19.85
N THR A 115 8.89 33.15 19.63
CA THR A 115 9.34 32.22 20.67
C THR A 115 10.73 32.60 21.21
N ASP A 116 11.69 32.93 20.34
CA ASP A 116 13.06 33.31 20.73
C ASP A 116 13.08 34.57 21.62
N HIS A 117 12.14 35.50 21.40
CA HIS A 117 12.01 36.73 22.18
C HIS A 117 11.03 36.60 23.37
N ASN A 118 10.45 35.41 23.62
CA ASN A 118 9.41 35.20 24.63
C ASN A 118 8.23 36.17 24.51
N ASN A 119 7.81 36.47 23.28
CA ASN A 119 6.64 37.30 23.02
C ASN A 119 5.37 36.59 23.47
N THR A 120 4.36 37.38 23.82
CA THR A 120 3.04 36.88 24.17
C THR A 120 2.00 37.79 23.51
N PHE A 121 0.91 37.21 23.01
CA PHE A 121 -0.03 37.93 22.16
C PHE A 121 -1.47 37.74 22.59
N ASP A 122 -2.28 38.77 22.37
CA ASP A 122 -3.72 38.73 22.61
C ASP A 122 -4.44 37.76 21.66
N SER A 123 -5.68 37.41 22.03
CA SER A 123 -6.52 36.47 21.27
C SER A 123 -6.69 36.86 19.81
N ASP A 124 -6.77 38.15 19.49
CA ASP A 124 -6.97 38.64 18.12
C ASP A 124 -5.78 38.32 17.19
N VAL A 125 -4.56 38.44 17.71
CA VAL A 125 -3.33 38.17 16.95
C VAL A 125 -3.19 36.68 16.69
N VAL A 126 -3.42 35.85 17.71
CA VAL A 126 -3.40 34.39 17.59
C VAL A 126 -4.50 33.92 16.65
N THR A 127 -5.71 34.48 16.75
CA THR A 127 -6.82 34.18 15.83
C THR A 127 -6.45 34.52 14.38
N SER A 128 -5.79 35.66 14.15
CA SER A 128 -5.33 36.04 12.81
C SER A 128 -4.25 35.09 12.27
N PHE A 129 -3.33 34.64 13.11
CA PHE A 129 -2.34 33.62 12.71
C PHE A 129 -3.01 32.31 12.34
N LEU A 130 -3.94 31.85 13.19
CA LEU A 130 -4.69 30.62 12.96
C LEU A 130 -5.60 30.72 11.73
N SER A 131 -6.12 31.91 11.37
CA SER A 131 -6.91 32.07 10.15
C SER A 131 -6.06 31.90 8.89
N VAL A 132 -4.83 32.43 8.88
CA VAL A 132 -3.87 32.20 7.79
C VAL A 132 -3.55 30.70 7.68
N ALA A 133 -3.28 30.03 8.80
CA ALA A 133 -3.04 28.59 8.80
C ALA A 133 -4.28 27.78 8.36
N SER A 134 -5.47 28.16 8.79
CA SER A 134 -6.74 27.54 8.39
C SER A 134 -6.92 27.61 6.88
N ASN A 135 -6.73 28.79 6.28
CA ASN A 135 -6.83 28.99 4.83
C ASN A 135 -5.78 28.18 4.05
N LEU A 136 -4.55 28.09 4.57
CA LEU A 136 -3.48 27.28 3.97
C LEU A 136 -3.85 25.79 3.90
N THR A 137 -4.53 25.28 4.94
CA THR A 137 -4.91 23.88 5.04
C THR A 137 -6.18 23.51 4.27
N ASP A 138 -6.82 24.45 3.55
CA ASP A 138 -8.03 24.16 2.77
C ASP A 138 -7.81 23.00 1.78
N HIS A 139 -8.81 22.12 1.64
CA HIS A 139 -8.73 20.97 0.74
C HIS A 139 -8.50 21.34 -0.73
N SER A 140 -8.96 22.51 -1.18
CA SER A 140 -8.72 23.03 -2.53
C SER A 140 -7.24 23.25 -2.83
N ASN A 141 -6.43 23.51 -1.80
CA ASN A 141 -4.99 23.71 -1.94
C ASN A 141 -4.19 22.39 -2.01
N ALA A 142 -4.81 21.23 -1.71
CA ALA A 142 -4.13 19.94 -1.64
C ALA A 142 -3.22 19.60 -2.85
N PRO A 143 -3.56 19.92 -4.11
CA PRO A 143 -2.65 19.69 -5.25
C PRO A 143 -1.34 20.47 -5.16
N MET A 144 -1.36 21.66 -4.54
CA MET A 144 -0.20 22.55 -4.40
C MET A 144 0.77 22.07 -3.32
N TRP A 145 0.28 21.28 -2.36
CA TRP A 145 1.08 20.62 -1.32
C TRP A 145 1.82 19.36 -1.83
N ARG A 146 1.55 18.90 -3.06
CA ARG A 146 2.21 17.74 -3.69
C ARG A 146 3.59 18.09 -4.25
N ALA A 147 4.52 18.47 -3.39
CA ALA A 147 5.94 18.32 -3.70
C ALA A 147 6.37 16.85 -3.48
N PRO A 148 7.40 16.33 -4.17
CA PRO A 148 7.82 14.92 -4.07
C PRO A 148 8.24 14.46 -2.67
N GLU A 149 8.33 15.39 -1.70
CA GLU A 149 8.63 15.17 -0.29
C GLU A 149 7.77 16.21 0.47
N SER A 150 7.07 15.85 1.55
CA SER A 150 6.03 16.67 2.21
C SER A 150 6.42 17.42 3.52
N PRO A 151 7.55 18.16 3.63
CA PRO A 151 7.84 18.92 4.84
C PRO A 151 6.87 20.09 5.15
N PRO A 152 6.17 20.75 4.19
CA PRO A 152 5.37 21.93 4.53
C PRO A 152 4.16 21.65 5.44
N ALA A 153 3.41 20.56 5.23
CA ALA A 153 2.19 20.28 6.02
C ALA A 153 2.52 19.93 7.48
N SER A 154 3.55 19.08 7.68
CA SER A 154 4.13 18.81 9.00
C SER A 154 4.60 20.10 9.68
N THR A 155 5.24 21.00 8.91
CA THR A 155 5.66 22.30 9.42
C THR A 155 4.47 23.14 9.89
N VAL A 156 3.40 23.26 9.11
CA VAL A 156 2.20 24.02 9.53
C VAL A 156 1.60 23.48 10.82
N LEU A 157 1.52 22.15 10.96
CA LEU A 157 1.05 21.50 12.18
C LEU A 157 1.86 21.98 13.39
N GLN A 158 3.18 21.93 13.29
CA GLN A 158 4.11 22.38 14.32
C GLN A 158 4.01 23.88 14.61
N LEU A 159 3.86 24.71 13.57
CA LEU A 159 3.76 26.17 13.70
C LEU A 159 2.48 26.59 14.42
N VAL A 160 1.35 25.93 14.13
CA VAL A 160 0.08 26.17 14.82
C VAL A 160 0.19 25.79 16.29
N GLU A 161 0.81 24.64 16.61
CA GLU A 161 1.07 24.25 18.00
C GLU A 161 1.93 25.29 18.73
N GLN A 162 3.07 25.67 18.16
CA GLN A 162 4.01 26.62 18.77
C GLN A 162 3.40 28.02 18.95
N PHE A 163 2.78 28.57 17.91
CA PHE A 163 2.25 29.94 17.98
C PHE A 163 1.04 30.03 18.90
N SER A 164 0.20 28.98 18.98
CA SER A 164 -0.92 28.94 19.91
C SER A 164 -0.50 29.03 21.38
N GLN A 165 0.71 28.56 21.71
CA GLN A 165 1.28 28.66 23.05
C GLN A 165 1.67 30.09 23.42
N LEU A 166 1.79 31.01 22.46
CA LEU A 166 2.06 32.43 22.72
C LEU A 166 0.80 33.21 23.13
N LEU A 167 -0.38 32.57 23.12
CA LEU A 167 -1.63 33.19 23.52
C LEU A 167 -1.60 33.64 24.99
N LEU A 168 -1.83 34.93 25.23
CA LEU A 168 -2.20 35.47 26.52
C LEU A 168 -3.63 35.09 26.82
N ALA A 169 -3.82 34.21 27.81
CA ALA A 169 -5.12 33.78 28.25
C ALA A 169 -5.34 34.22 29.70
N GLU A 170 -6.46 34.89 29.94
CA GLU A 170 -6.95 35.16 31.30
C GLU A 170 -7.44 33.86 31.97
N SER A 171 -7.48 33.85 33.30
CA SER A 171 -7.95 32.72 34.10
C SER A 171 -9.35 32.27 33.66
N GLY A 172 -9.49 30.97 33.33
CA GLY A 172 -10.74 30.41 32.82
C GLY A 172 -10.61 29.72 31.47
N SER A 173 -11.75 29.45 30.82
CA SER A 173 -11.81 28.78 29.53
C SER A 173 -11.79 29.78 28.37
N PHE A 174 -11.05 29.45 27.32
CA PHE A 174 -11.00 30.22 26.07
C PHE A 174 -11.22 29.31 24.86
N GLU A 175 -11.74 29.89 23.78
CA GLU A 175 -11.94 29.18 22.51
C GLU A 175 -11.74 30.10 21.31
N ILE A 176 -11.22 29.53 20.22
CA ILE A 176 -11.09 30.16 18.90
C ILE A 176 -11.69 29.17 17.91
N ASN A 177 -12.63 29.64 17.10
CA ASN A 177 -13.37 28.81 16.16
C ASN A 177 -13.21 29.36 14.74
N LEU A 178 -12.54 28.59 13.87
CA LEU A 178 -12.30 28.90 12.47
C LEU A 178 -12.79 27.73 11.60
N GLU A 179 -12.81 27.94 10.29
CA GLU A 179 -13.40 26.99 9.34
C GLU A 179 -12.68 25.63 9.32
N HIS A 180 -11.34 25.60 9.36
CA HIS A 180 -10.54 24.37 9.28
C HIS A 180 -9.75 24.04 10.56
N ILE A 181 -9.79 24.95 11.55
CA ILE A 181 -9.06 24.84 12.82
C ILE A 181 -9.96 25.28 13.97
N GLN A 182 -10.06 24.45 15.01
CA GLN A 182 -10.71 24.83 16.28
C GLN A 182 -9.74 24.68 17.44
N LEU A 183 -9.67 25.69 18.30
CA LEU A 183 -8.84 25.70 19.50
C LEU A 183 -9.71 25.92 20.73
N LYS A 184 -9.53 25.09 21.75
CA LYS A 184 -10.16 25.24 23.07
C LYS A 184 -9.13 25.03 24.17
N GLY A 185 -9.19 25.83 25.21
CA GLY A 185 -8.23 25.73 26.30
C GLY A 185 -8.76 26.23 27.64
N ASN A 186 -7.93 26.06 28.65
CA ASN A 186 -8.10 26.59 29.99
C ASN A 186 -6.77 27.15 30.48
N ALA A 187 -6.81 28.33 31.11
CA ALA A 187 -5.71 28.86 31.90
C ALA A 187 -6.09 28.78 33.38
N TYR A 188 -5.14 28.31 34.17
CA TYR A 188 -5.27 28.07 35.59
C TYR A 188 -4.17 28.83 36.34
N GLU A 189 -4.54 29.47 37.44
CA GLU A 189 -3.61 30.18 38.30
C GLU A 189 -3.04 29.28 39.40
N MET A 190 -1.81 29.55 39.80
CA MET A 190 -1.15 28.84 40.89
C MET A 190 -2.02 28.82 42.16
N GLY A 191 -2.16 27.65 42.76
CA GLY A 191 -2.94 27.47 43.98
C GLY A 191 -4.46 27.33 43.80
N GLN A 192 -4.98 27.39 42.57
CA GLN A 192 -6.36 27.01 42.29
C GLN A 192 -6.57 25.49 42.48
N ALA A 193 -7.81 25.09 42.81
CA ALA A 193 -8.17 23.67 42.84
C ALA A 193 -8.16 23.12 41.41
N GLY A 194 -7.42 22.05 41.17
CA GLY A 194 -7.40 21.38 39.87
C GLY A 194 -8.71 20.62 39.64
N GLU A 195 -9.32 20.84 38.48
CA GLU A 195 -10.47 20.08 37.99
C GLU A 195 -10.04 19.25 36.76
N ASP A 196 -10.83 18.25 36.39
CA ASP A 196 -10.61 17.50 35.16
C ASP A 196 -10.66 18.44 33.96
N TYR A 197 -9.58 18.51 33.18
CA TYR A 197 -9.61 19.21 31.90
C TYR A 197 -10.36 18.32 30.91
N LYS A 198 -11.54 18.74 30.46
CA LYS A 198 -12.31 18.04 29.44
C LYS A 198 -12.76 18.99 28.34
N LYS A 199 -12.48 18.64 27.08
CA LYS A 199 -12.97 19.38 25.91
C LYS A 199 -13.67 18.45 24.94
N THR A 200 -14.80 18.91 24.42
CA THR A 200 -15.60 18.20 23.42
C THR A 200 -15.77 19.05 22.17
N PHE A 201 -15.72 18.37 21.03
CA PHE A 201 -15.92 18.92 19.69
C PHE A 201 -17.07 18.12 19.06
N ASN A 202 -18.29 18.43 19.48
CA ASN A 202 -19.48 17.59 19.25
C ASN A 202 -19.75 17.35 17.75
N GLU A 203 -19.53 18.36 16.90
CA GLU A 203 -19.72 18.26 15.44
C GLU A 203 -18.75 17.26 14.79
N LEU A 204 -17.61 17.02 15.43
CA LEU A 204 -16.53 16.15 14.94
C LEU A 204 -16.53 14.78 15.62
N GLY A 205 -17.36 14.57 16.65
CA GLY A 205 -17.34 13.34 17.46
C GLY A 205 -16.02 13.12 18.19
N LEU A 206 -15.32 14.20 18.55
CA LEU A 206 -14.03 14.15 19.24
C LEU A 206 -14.18 14.65 20.69
N SER A 207 -13.57 13.94 21.64
CA SER A 207 -13.38 14.44 22.99
C SER A 207 -12.02 14.08 23.57
N MET A 208 -11.59 14.86 24.54
CA MET A 208 -10.33 14.64 25.24
C MET A 208 -10.44 15.02 26.71
N SER A 209 -9.64 14.33 27.53
CA SER A 209 -9.56 14.61 28.96
C SER A 209 -8.18 14.37 29.55
N ILE A 210 -7.81 15.22 30.52
CA ILE A 210 -6.64 15.08 31.37
C ILE A 210 -7.11 15.08 32.82
N ASP A 211 -6.63 14.11 33.59
CA ASP A 211 -7.05 13.86 34.97
C ASP A 211 -6.68 15.01 35.91
N GLN A 212 -7.61 15.35 36.82
CA GLN A 212 -7.46 16.39 37.84
C GLN A 212 -6.21 16.24 38.70
N TYR A 213 -5.71 15.02 38.95
CA TYR A 213 -4.52 14.78 39.76
C TYR A 213 -3.29 15.37 39.09
N THR A 214 -3.18 15.18 37.77
CA THR A 214 -2.08 15.75 36.97
C THR A 214 -2.12 17.26 37.04
N ILE A 215 -3.29 17.86 36.82
CA ILE A 215 -3.47 19.32 36.81
C ILE A 215 -3.18 19.91 38.20
N SER A 216 -3.74 19.30 39.25
CA SER A 216 -3.51 19.71 40.64
C SER A 216 -2.04 19.64 41.03
N SER A 217 -1.29 18.65 40.53
CA SER A 217 0.15 18.53 40.81
C SER A 217 0.97 19.65 40.16
N LEU A 218 0.58 20.08 38.96
CA LEU A 218 1.25 21.17 38.23
C LEU A 218 0.94 22.54 38.84
N LEU A 219 -0.28 22.73 39.34
CA LEU A 219 -0.75 23.99 39.94
C LEU A 219 -0.14 24.32 41.31
N GLN A 220 0.59 23.39 41.93
CA GLN A 220 1.25 23.63 43.22
C GLN A 220 2.29 24.74 43.13
N ASN A 221 3.01 24.84 42.00
CA ASN A 221 4.16 25.74 41.84
C ASN A 221 4.11 26.60 40.57
N ASN A 222 3.11 26.43 39.70
CA ASN A 222 3.06 27.08 38.39
C ASN A 222 1.64 27.53 38.04
N ASN A 223 1.53 28.59 37.24
CA ASN A 223 0.37 28.81 36.38
C ASN A 223 0.43 27.81 35.22
N VAL A 224 -0.72 27.24 34.86
CA VAL A 224 -0.83 26.19 33.85
C VAL A 224 -1.79 26.63 32.76
N LYS A 225 -1.36 26.53 31.51
CA LYS A 225 -2.22 26.74 30.34
C LYS A 225 -2.31 25.45 29.54
N ILE A 226 -3.52 24.98 29.30
CA ILE A 226 -3.80 23.78 28.52
C ILE A 226 -4.55 24.18 27.26
N THR A 227 -3.98 23.85 26.11
CA THR A 227 -4.54 24.19 24.80
C THR A 227 -4.75 22.92 24.01
N SER A 228 -5.94 22.73 23.46
CA SER A 228 -6.29 21.63 22.56
C SER A 228 -6.77 22.19 21.22
N ILE A 229 -6.19 21.69 20.15
CA ILE A 229 -6.42 22.14 18.77
C ILE A 229 -6.90 20.96 17.96
N VAL A 230 -7.88 21.18 17.08
CA VAL A 230 -8.37 20.19 16.12
C VAL A 230 -8.24 20.76 14.73
N PHE A 231 -7.67 19.95 13.83
CA PHE A 231 -7.46 20.26 12.43
C PHE A 231 -8.37 19.39 11.57
N TYR A 232 -9.14 20.04 10.69
CA TYR A 232 -10.16 19.34 9.91
C TYR A 232 -9.57 18.70 8.66
N THR A 233 -8.60 19.37 8.05
CA THR A 233 -8.20 19.10 6.68
C THR A 233 -6.72 18.70 6.55
N ILE A 234 -5.87 19.09 7.50
CA ILE A 234 -4.42 18.87 7.46
C ILE A 234 -4.05 17.38 7.39
N GLY A 235 -4.91 16.51 7.93
CA GLY A 235 -4.74 15.06 7.86
C GLY A 235 -4.61 14.52 6.44
N ASN A 236 -5.31 15.13 5.47
CA ASN A 236 -5.24 14.76 4.05
C ASN A 236 -3.98 15.29 3.34
N LEU A 237 -3.26 16.22 3.98
CA LEU A 237 -2.01 16.80 3.48
C LEU A 237 -0.78 16.09 4.03
N LEU A 238 -0.93 15.35 5.12
CA LEU A 238 0.13 14.52 5.70
C LEU A 238 0.24 13.19 4.96
N PRO A 239 1.46 12.64 4.79
CA PRO A 239 1.63 11.36 4.14
C PRO A 239 1.02 10.25 5.00
N ASN A 240 0.35 9.31 4.32
CA ASN A 240 -0.34 8.18 4.92
C ASN A 240 0.58 7.00 5.27
N THR A 241 1.90 7.20 5.21
CA THR A 241 2.90 6.17 5.51
C THR A 241 3.10 6.02 7.02
N THR A 242 2.90 4.80 7.52
CA THR A 242 3.40 4.39 8.84
C THR A 242 4.74 3.68 8.68
N GLU A 243 5.52 3.56 9.77
CA GLU A 243 6.73 2.71 9.79
C GLU A 243 6.46 1.24 9.40
N LYS A 244 5.20 0.78 9.49
CA LYS A 244 4.81 -0.63 9.43
C LYS A 244 3.98 -1.01 8.20
N SER A 245 3.27 -0.08 7.56
CA SER A 245 2.44 -0.37 6.37
C SER A 245 2.35 0.80 5.39
N ASN A 246 2.33 0.45 4.09
CA ASN A 246 2.15 1.40 2.98
C ASN A 246 0.65 1.65 2.66
N ASP A 247 -0.27 0.88 3.24
CA ASP A 247 -1.73 0.91 2.99
C ASP A 247 -2.54 1.31 4.24
N SER A 248 -2.06 2.32 4.96
CA SER A 248 -2.84 2.99 6.02
C SER A 248 -3.54 4.24 5.48
N GLN A 249 -4.72 4.56 6.01
CA GLN A 249 -5.47 5.79 5.73
C GLN A 249 -5.92 6.42 7.05
N LEU A 250 -5.93 7.73 7.12
CA LEU A 250 -6.46 8.45 8.26
C LEU A 250 -7.99 8.24 8.36
N ASN A 251 -8.51 7.87 9.53
CA ASN A 251 -9.93 7.60 9.76
C ASN A 251 -10.53 8.53 10.84
N SER A 252 -9.81 9.59 11.18
CA SER A 252 -10.27 10.66 12.06
C SER A 252 -9.67 12.01 11.69
N PHE A 253 -10.15 13.07 12.33
CA PHE A 253 -9.45 14.35 12.35
C PHE A 253 -8.14 14.26 13.16
N VAL A 254 -7.23 15.21 12.89
CA VAL A 254 -5.99 15.37 13.65
C VAL A 254 -6.27 16.31 14.81
N GLN A 255 -5.83 15.96 16.02
CA GLN A 255 -5.94 16.81 17.20
C GLN A 255 -4.58 16.91 17.88
N SER A 256 -4.29 18.07 18.46
CA SER A 256 -3.10 18.27 19.29
C SER A 256 -3.48 18.83 20.64
N THR A 257 -2.76 18.44 21.70
CA THR A 257 -2.89 19.06 23.02
C THR A 257 -1.53 19.35 23.60
N SER A 258 -1.39 20.54 24.18
CA SER A 258 -0.18 20.96 24.85
C SER A 258 -0.49 21.54 26.24
N ILE A 259 0.37 21.24 27.21
CA ILE A 259 0.39 21.87 28.53
C ILE A 259 1.62 22.76 28.61
N GLN A 260 1.41 24.03 28.93
CA GLN A 260 2.46 25.03 29.10
C GLN A 260 2.48 25.52 30.56
N LEU A 261 3.68 25.55 31.14
CA LEU A 261 3.95 26.12 32.47
C LEU A 261 4.42 27.56 32.38
N SER A 262 4.48 28.24 33.53
CA SER A 262 4.90 29.65 33.64
C SER A 262 6.31 29.92 33.10
N ASP A 263 7.20 28.93 33.21
CA ASP A 263 8.57 29.00 32.67
C ASP A 263 8.64 28.64 31.18
N SER A 264 7.52 28.67 30.46
CA SER A 264 7.39 28.27 29.05
C SER A 264 7.82 26.82 28.75
N THR A 265 7.91 25.96 29.78
CA THR A 265 8.23 24.54 29.63
C THR A 265 7.00 23.72 29.26
N SER A 266 7.14 22.85 28.26
CA SER A 266 6.12 21.87 27.86
C SER A 266 6.22 20.61 28.72
N VAL A 267 5.09 20.11 29.21
CA VAL A 267 5.04 18.90 30.05
C VAL A 267 4.42 17.73 29.29
N SER A 268 4.97 16.53 29.41
CA SER A 268 4.33 15.30 28.96
C SER A 268 3.34 14.80 30.02
N SER A 269 2.12 14.43 29.61
CA SER A 269 1.10 13.87 30.51
C SER A 269 0.34 12.73 29.83
N HIS A 270 -0.38 11.95 30.63
CA HIS A 270 -1.36 11.01 30.08
C HIS A 270 -2.59 11.79 29.60
N ILE A 271 -3.05 11.44 28.40
CA ILE A 271 -4.25 12.00 27.79
C ILE A 271 -5.16 10.87 27.32
N LEU A 272 -6.44 11.00 27.67
CA LEU A 272 -7.49 10.12 27.17
C LEU A 272 -8.27 10.87 26.10
N MET A 273 -8.42 10.25 24.94
CA MET A 273 -9.11 10.82 23.78
C MET A 273 -10.14 9.82 23.26
N SER A 274 -11.21 10.34 22.67
CA SER A 274 -12.22 9.55 21.97
C SER A 274 -12.46 10.13 20.61
N PHE A 275 -12.39 9.30 19.57
CA PHE A 275 -12.69 9.69 18.19
C PHE A 275 -13.88 8.87 17.69
N LYS A 276 -14.85 9.55 17.07
CA LYS A 276 -15.86 8.88 16.25
C LYS A 276 -15.23 8.53 14.91
N MET A 277 -15.23 7.25 14.57
CA MET A 277 -14.63 6.76 13.33
C MET A 277 -15.53 7.12 12.13
N HIS A 278 -14.92 7.45 11.00
CA HIS A 278 -15.66 7.66 9.75
C HIS A 278 -16.06 6.31 9.12
N VAL A 279 -15.20 5.30 9.24
CA VAL A 279 -15.41 3.91 8.82
C VAL A 279 -15.23 2.98 10.01
N SER A 280 -16.29 2.24 10.37
CA SER A 280 -16.31 1.23 11.42
C SER A 280 -16.59 -0.16 10.82
N ASP A 281 -15.57 -0.76 10.21
CA ASP A 281 -15.62 -2.12 9.69
C ASP A 281 -14.58 -2.98 10.41
N GLU A 282 -15.00 -4.14 10.92
CA GLU A 282 -14.15 -5.12 11.63
C GLU A 282 -12.99 -5.62 10.77
N SER A 283 -13.08 -5.44 9.45
CA SER A 283 -12.03 -5.77 8.47
C SER A 283 -10.80 -4.86 8.58
N TYR A 284 -10.87 -3.74 9.31
CA TYR A 284 -9.78 -2.79 9.46
C TYR A 284 -9.26 -2.74 10.91
N SER A 285 -7.93 -2.65 11.08
CA SER A 285 -7.36 -2.35 12.38
C SER A 285 -7.28 -0.83 12.56
N GLN A 286 -7.77 -0.38 13.70
CA GLN A 286 -7.80 1.04 14.06
C GLN A 286 -6.74 1.26 15.14
N HIS A 287 -5.80 2.14 14.85
CA HIS A 287 -4.69 2.45 15.74
C HIS A 287 -4.66 3.94 16.05
N CYS A 288 -4.62 4.26 17.33
CA CYS A 288 -4.29 5.59 17.83
C CYS A 288 -2.80 5.84 17.58
N VAL A 289 -2.52 6.85 16.78
CA VAL A 289 -1.16 7.22 16.38
C VAL A 289 -0.92 8.69 16.70
N PHE A 290 0.35 9.06 16.76
CA PHE A 290 0.79 10.43 16.85
C PHE A 290 1.77 10.74 15.73
N TRP A 291 1.85 12.02 15.38
CA TRP A 291 2.81 12.50 14.39
C TRP A 291 4.17 12.69 15.06
N ASP A 292 5.11 11.81 14.73
CA ASP A 292 6.49 11.86 15.23
C ASP A 292 7.36 12.66 14.26
N PHE A 293 7.70 13.89 14.66
CA PHE A 293 8.57 14.79 13.91
C PHE A 293 10.03 14.29 13.81
N SER A 294 10.44 13.31 14.62
CA SER A 294 11.83 12.81 14.64
C SER A 294 12.11 11.73 13.59
N LEU A 295 11.06 11.12 13.03
CA LEU A 295 11.19 10.00 12.11
C LEU A 295 11.58 10.45 10.68
N PRO A 296 12.41 9.66 9.97
CA PRO A 296 12.83 9.97 8.62
C PRO A 296 11.71 9.71 7.61
N GLY A 297 10.88 10.72 7.38
CA GLY A 297 9.82 10.71 6.36
C GLY A 297 9.43 12.12 6.00
N SER A 298 10.17 12.79 5.11
CA SER A 298 9.84 14.12 4.58
C SER A 298 9.19 15.11 5.58
N GLY A 299 9.72 15.20 6.82
CA GLY A 299 9.20 16.06 7.90
C GLY A 299 8.50 15.36 9.09
N GLY A 300 8.31 14.03 9.08
CA GLY A 300 7.80 13.23 10.20
C GLY A 300 7.03 11.98 9.74
N ALA A 301 6.61 11.11 10.66
CA ALA A 301 5.77 9.95 10.34
C ALA A 301 4.81 9.58 11.47
N TRP A 302 3.74 8.85 11.14
CA TRP A 302 2.79 8.34 12.14
C TRP A 302 3.38 7.18 12.95
N SER A 303 3.31 7.27 14.28
CA SER A 303 3.82 6.29 15.23
C SER A 303 2.77 5.91 16.29
N ASP A 304 2.73 4.65 16.72
CA ASP A 304 1.85 4.13 17.77
C ASP A 304 2.52 4.06 19.15
N VAL A 305 3.78 4.50 19.25
CA VAL A 305 4.59 4.37 20.48
C VAL A 305 4.00 5.19 21.64
N GLY A 306 3.76 4.51 22.75
CA GLY A 306 3.19 5.14 23.96
C GLY A 306 1.69 5.36 23.92
N CYS A 307 1.00 4.90 22.87
CA CYS A 307 -0.45 4.97 22.73
C CYS A 307 -1.09 3.58 22.79
N THR A 308 -2.25 3.49 23.44
CA THR A 308 -3.09 2.28 23.50
C THR A 308 -4.47 2.58 22.93
N SER A 309 -4.98 1.65 22.12
CA SER A 309 -6.21 1.81 21.35
C SER A 309 -7.26 0.82 21.84
N ARG A 310 -8.49 1.29 22.07
CA ARG A 310 -9.64 0.44 22.39
C ARG A 310 -10.83 0.88 21.54
N VAL A 311 -11.34 -0.03 20.72
CA VAL A 311 -12.54 0.20 19.92
C VAL A 311 -13.77 -0.29 20.69
N ASP A 312 -14.83 0.52 20.67
CA ASP A 312 -16.16 0.23 21.23
C ASP A 312 -17.20 0.79 20.25
N ASP A 313 -17.88 -0.10 19.52
CA ASP A 313 -18.74 0.24 18.38
C ASP A 313 -18.05 1.17 17.37
N ASP A 314 -18.62 2.36 17.12
CA ASP A 314 -18.12 3.37 16.18
C ASP A 314 -17.12 4.35 16.83
N ILE A 315 -16.74 4.12 18.09
CA ILE A 315 -15.87 5.01 18.86
C ILE A 315 -14.56 4.29 19.19
N ILE A 316 -13.44 4.97 18.96
CA ILE A 316 -12.13 4.53 19.41
C ILE A 316 -11.65 5.41 20.56
N TYR A 317 -11.25 4.76 21.64
CA TYR A 317 -10.63 5.37 22.81
C TYR A 317 -9.11 5.22 22.71
N CYS A 318 -8.41 6.34 22.79
CA CYS A 318 -6.97 6.44 22.74
C CYS A 318 -6.44 6.89 24.10
N ASN A 319 -5.53 6.11 24.69
CA ASN A 319 -4.82 6.50 25.90
C ASN A 319 -3.32 6.54 25.60
N CYS A 320 -2.75 7.75 25.63
CA CYS A 320 -1.36 8.02 25.28
C CYS A 320 -0.60 8.62 26.47
N SER A 321 0.69 8.28 26.60
CA SER A 321 1.55 8.71 27.71
C SER A 321 2.32 10.02 27.47
N HIS A 322 2.06 10.69 26.35
CA HIS A 322 2.69 11.95 25.96
C HIS A 322 1.66 12.92 25.38
N LEU A 323 2.10 14.14 25.07
CA LEU A 323 1.28 15.22 24.52
C LEU A 323 1.92 15.70 23.21
N THR A 324 1.25 15.43 22.09
CA THR A 324 1.68 15.75 20.72
C THR A 324 0.44 15.93 19.83
N SER A 325 0.62 15.95 18.51
CA SER A 325 -0.45 15.79 17.51
C SER A 325 -0.83 14.33 17.32
N PHE A 326 -2.06 13.98 17.68
CA PHE A 326 -2.67 12.65 17.58
C PHE A 326 -3.68 12.56 16.45
N ALA A 327 -3.83 11.35 15.91
CA ALA A 327 -4.92 10.98 15.03
C ALA A 327 -5.20 9.47 15.10
N VAL A 328 -6.26 9.01 14.44
CA VAL A 328 -6.57 7.60 14.26
C VAL A 328 -6.22 7.20 12.85
N LEU A 329 -5.33 6.23 12.73
CA LEU A 329 -5.03 5.58 11.48
C LEU A 329 -5.80 4.27 11.37
N MET A 330 -6.41 4.08 10.22
CA MET A 330 -7.01 2.83 9.78
C MET A 330 -6.02 2.14 8.85
N SER A 331 -5.65 0.90 9.18
CA SER A 331 -4.93 0.03 8.25
C SER A 331 -5.86 -1.10 7.87
N ILE A 332 -5.81 -1.54 6.61
CA ILE A 332 -6.46 -2.79 6.22
C ILE A 332 -5.88 -3.87 7.11
N ASN A 333 -6.75 -4.53 7.88
CA ASN A 333 -6.37 -5.70 8.63
C ASN A 333 -6.35 -6.84 7.62
N VAL A 334 -5.32 -6.89 6.77
CA VAL A 334 -4.85 -8.19 6.30
C VAL A 334 -4.24 -8.86 7.51
N LYS A 335 -5.10 -9.33 8.43
CA LYS A 335 -4.75 -10.55 9.15
C LYS A 335 -4.44 -11.52 8.03
N PRO A 336 -3.19 -11.97 7.79
CA PRO A 336 -3.04 -13.23 7.11
C PRO A 336 -3.91 -14.16 7.93
N LEU A 337 -5.01 -14.65 7.36
CA LEU A 337 -5.86 -15.55 8.09
C LEU A 337 -4.93 -16.69 8.47
N ALA A 338 -4.53 -16.77 9.74
CA ALA A 338 -3.64 -17.83 10.22
C ALA A 338 -4.24 -19.20 9.82
N LEU A 339 -5.57 -19.23 9.70
CA LEU A 339 -6.36 -20.31 9.12
C LEU A 339 -5.99 -20.68 7.67
N ILE A 340 -5.69 -19.75 6.76
CA ILE A 340 -5.24 -20.04 5.38
C ILE A 340 -3.83 -20.63 5.40
N GLU A 341 -2.90 -20.08 6.17
CA GLU A 341 -1.55 -20.63 6.26
C GLU A 341 -1.60 -22.05 6.85
N GLU A 342 -2.33 -22.25 7.94
CA GLU A 342 -2.54 -23.57 8.55
C GLU A 342 -3.20 -24.55 7.58
N ILE A 343 -4.26 -24.16 6.86
CA ILE A 343 -4.92 -25.00 5.86
C ILE A 343 -3.97 -25.30 4.68
N THR A 344 -3.18 -24.33 4.24
CA THR A 344 -2.26 -24.50 3.11
C THR A 344 -1.12 -25.45 3.49
N PHE A 345 -0.53 -25.30 4.69
CA PHE A 345 0.51 -26.21 5.17
C PHE A 345 -0.04 -27.61 5.46
N ALA A 346 -1.22 -27.72 6.07
CA ALA A 346 -1.88 -29.01 6.30
C ALA A 346 -2.22 -29.69 4.97
N GLY A 347 -2.79 -28.95 4.01
CA GLY A 347 -3.13 -29.42 2.68
C GLY A 347 -1.92 -29.87 1.87
N LEU A 348 -0.85 -29.08 1.89
CA LEU A 348 0.42 -29.41 1.24
C LEU A 348 1.07 -30.67 1.86
N GLY A 349 0.99 -30.82 3.18
CA GLY A 349 1.45 -32.03 3.87
C GLY A 349 0.68 -33.29 3.45
N VAL A 350 -0.65 -33.19 3.33
CA VAL A 350 -1.51 -34.27 2.83
C VAL A 350 -1.22 -34.59 1.37
N SER A 351 -1.06 -33.57 0.51
CA SER A 351 -0.66 -33.73 -0.91
C SER A 351 0.65 -34.52 -1.02
N ILE A 352 1.72 -34.05 -0.35
CA ILE A 352 3.04 -34.70 -0.37
C ILE A 352 2.94 -36.18 0.05
N PHE A 353 2.20 -36.46 1.13
CA PHE A 353 2.02 -37.83 1.61
C PHE A 353 1.26 -38.70 0.59
N SER A 354 0.21 -38.18 -0.01
CA SER A 354 -0.59 -38.88 -1.00
C SER A 354 0.17 -39.14 -2.31
N LEU A 355 0.97 -38.18 -2.77
CA LEU A 355 1.84 -38.30 -3.95
C LEU A 355 2.94 -39.33 -3.73
N CYS A 356 3.52 -39.39 -2.53
CA CYS A 356 4.48 -40.43 -2.15
C CYS A 356 3.85 -41.83 -2.24
N ILE A 357 2.63 -41.99 -1.73
CA ILE A 357 1.87 -43.24 -1.83
C ILE A 357 1.55 -43.56 -3.30
N CYS A 358 1.14 -42.58 -4.10
CA CYS A 358 0.82 -42.75 -5.52
C CYS A 358 2.03 -43.30 -6.30
N VAL A 359 3.20 -42.67 -6.14
CA VAL A 359 4.45 -43.11 -6.77
C VAL A 359 4.84 -44.51 -6.30
N PHE A 360 4.67 -44.82 -5.01
CA PHE A 360 4.95 -46.15 -4.47
C PHE A 360 4.04 -47.24 -5.06
N ILE A 361 2.73 -46.98 -5.17
CA ILE A 361 1.76 -47.91 -5.75
C ILE A 361 2.06 -48.14 -7.23
N GLU A 362 2.32 -47.08 -7.99
CA GLU A 362 2.67 -47.18 -9.41
C GLU A 362 3.94 -48.01 -9.61
N TRP A 363 4.95 -47.82 -8.76
CA TRP A 363 6.17 -48.64 -8.77
C TRP A 363 5.90 -50.11 -8.45
N TYR A 364 5.09 -50.39 -7.42
CA TYR A 364 4.77 -51.75 -6.98
C TYR A 364 3.94 -52.52 -8.02
N VAL A 365 2.94 -51.88 -8.62
CA VAL A 365 1.98 -52.51 -9.54
C VAL A 365 2.43 -52.41 -11.01
N TRP A 366 3.57 -51.74 -11.29
CA TRP A 366 4.05 -51.46 -12.64
C TRP A 366 3.98 -52.66 -13.59
N LYS A 367 4.54 -53.81 -13.20
CA LYS A 367 4.56 -55.02 -14.03
C LYS A 367 3.17 -55.64 -14.25
N ALA A 368 2.23 -55.42 -13.33
CA ALA A 368 0.89 -56.01 -13.40
C ALA A 368 -0.05 -55.22 -14.33
N VAL A 369 0.05 -53.88 -14.33
CA VAL A 369 -0.88 -52.97 -15.02
C VAL A 369 -0.33 -52.48 -16.36
N VAL A 370 0.99 -52.41 -16.53
CA VAL A 370 1.64 -51.96 -17.77
C VAL A 370 1.76 -53.09 -18.78
N ARG A 371 0.61 -53.56 -19.29
CA ARG A 371 0.53 -54.68 -20.27
C ARG A 371 0.51 -54.23 -21.73
N THR A 372 0.15 -52.98 -22.00
CA THR A 372 0.02 -52.42 -23.36
C THR A 372 0.87 -51.18 -23.52
N ASN A 373 1.27 -50.86 -24.76
CA ASN A 373 2.03 -49.64 -25.06
C ASN A 373 1.29 -48.36 -24.63
N ILE A 374 -0.04 -48.39 -24.65
CA ILE A 374 -0.90 -47.27 -24.23
C ILE A 374 -0.90 -47.14 -22.70
N SER A 375 -1.04 -48.26 -21.98
CA SER A 375 -0.94 -48.29 -20.53
C SER A 375 0.44 -47.80 -20.08
N TYR A 376 1.52 -48.25 -20.74
CA TYR A 376 2.89 -47.82 -20.43
C TYR A 376 3.05 -46.29 -20.47
N PHE A 377 2.55 -45.65 -21.53
CA PHE A 377 2.65 -44.19 -21.62
C PHE A 377 1.79 -43.47 -20.58
N ARG A 378 0.58 -43.95 -20.32
CA ARG A 378 -0.29 -43.33 -19.32
C ARG A 378 0.37 -43.36 -17.94
N HIS A 379 0.88 -44.51 -17.53
CA HIS A 379 1.53 -44.67 -16.23
C HIS A 379 2.87 -43.93 -16.15
N ILE A 380 3.68 -43.89 -17.22
CA ILE A 380 4.91 -43.08 -17.22
C ILE A 380 4.60 -41.58 -17.13
N SER A 381 3.61 -41.08 -17.85
CA SER A 381 3.21 -39.67 -17.78
C SER A 381 2.67 -39.33 -16.40
N LEU A 382 1.83 -40.18 -15.81
CA LEU A 382 1.30 -40.01 -14.47
C LEU A 382 2.40 -39.98 -13.40
N VAL A 383 3.39 -40.87 -13.49
CA VAL A 383 4.56 -40.84 -12.59
C VAL A 383 5.37 -39.57 -12.75
N ASN A 384 5.62 -39.09 -13.98
CA ASN A 384 6.38 -37.85 -14.18
C ASN A 384 5.59 -36.60 -13.70
N ILE A 385 4.26 -36.59 -13.85
CA ILE A 385 3.37 -35.57 -13.27
C ILE A 385 3.48 -35.59 -11.74
N ALA A 386 3.29 -36.76 -11.12
CA ALA A 386 3.33 -36.91 -9.68
C ALA A 386 4.69 -36.56 -9.07
N VAL A 387 5.79 -36.97 -9.71
CA VAL A 387 7.16 -36.63 -9.26
C VAL A 387 7.44 -35.14 -9.42
N SER A 388 7.02 -34.53 -10.53
CA SER A 388 7.23 -33.09 -10.73
C SER A 388 6.45 -32.27 -9.71
N LEU A 389 5.19 -32.63 -9.43
CA LEU A 389 4.38 -31.97 -8.41
C LEU A 389 4.95 -32.19 -7.00
N LEU A 390 5.36 -33.42 -6.66
CA LEU A 390 5.99 -33.73 -5.37
C LEU A 390 7.25 -32.88 -5.13
N CYS A 391 8.11 -32.76 -6.15
CA CYS A 391 9.29 -31.91 -6.07
C CYS A 391 8.92 -30.42 -5.93
N ALA A 392 7.89 -29.96 -6.63
CA ALA A 392 7.39 -28.59 -6.52
C ALA A 392 6.83 -28.30 -5.12
N ASP A 393 6.03 -29.19 -4.55
CA ASP A 393 5.44 -29.04 -3.22
C ASP A 393 6.51 -29.00 -2.12
N ILE A 394 7.54 -29.86 -2.22
CA ILE A 394 8.68 -29.85 -1.29
C ILE A 394 9.47 -28.55 -1.41
N CYS A 395 9.71 -28.06 -2.63
CA CYS A 395 10.43 -26.81 -2.86
C CYS A 395 9.61 -25.60 -2.37
N PHE A 396 8.29 -25.61 -2.58
CA PHE A 396 7.37 -24.58 -2.08
C PHE A 396 7.32 -24.57 -0.55
N LEU A 397 7.15 -25.73 0.09
CA LEU A 397 7.21 -25.87 1.55
C LEU A 397 8.54 -25.35 2.11
N SER A 398 9.64 -25.72 1.46
CA SER A 398 10.98 -25.29 1.85
C SER A 398 11.17 -23.78 1.72
N SER A 399 10.56 -23.17 0.71
CA SER A 399 10.59 -21.74 0.44
C SER A 399 9.89 -20.91 1.51
N SER A 400 8.95 -21.50 2.25
CA SER A 400 8.19 -20.82 3.30
C SER A 400 8.96 -20.69 4.62
N PHE A 401 10.07 -21.41 4.82
CA PHE A 401 10.85 -21.29 6.04
C PHE A 401 11.66 -19.98 6.07
N SER A 402 11.61 -19.26 7.19
CA SER A 402 12.32 -17.98 7.40
C SER A 402 13.85 -18.07 7.14
N SER A 403 14.46 -19.21 7.46
CA SER A 403 15.88 -19.47 7.18
C SER A 403 16.23 -19.49 5.68
N VAL A 404 15.28 -19.89 4.84
CA VAL A 404 15.44 -19.93 3.37
C VAL A 404 15.20 -18.56 2.75
N ILE A 405 14.19 -17.83 3.22
CA ILE A 405 13.87 -16.47 2.76
C ILE A 405 15.04 -15.51 3.00
N THR A 406 15.69 -15.63 4.16
CA THR A 406 16.81 -14.74 4.54
C THR A 406 18.05 -14.96 3.67
N ASN A 407 18.23 -16.17 3.11
CA ASN A 407 19.38 -16.51 2.28
C ASN A 407 19.08 -16.38 0.79
N LYS A 408 19.54 -15.27 0.19
CA LYS A 408 19.32 -14.93 -1.23
C LYS A 408 19.68 -16.06 -2.21
N ILE A 409 20.74 -16.83 -1.94
CA ILE A 409 21.19 -17.91 -2.84
C ILE A 409 20.22 -19.10 -2.79
N ILE A 410 19.77 -19.47 -1.58
CA ILE A 410 18.84 -20.58 -1.39
C ILE A 410 17.46 -20.19 -1.94
N CYS A 411 17.01 -18.96 -1.65
CA CYS A 411 15.75 -18.43 -2.14
C CYS A 411 15.69 -18.38 -3.69
N LEU A 412 16.78 -17.93 -4.34
CA LEU A 412 16.92 -17.95 -5.79
C LEU A 412 16.90 -19.39 -6.34
N SER A 413 17.61 -20.31 -5.70
CA SER A 413 17.66 -21.71 -6.10
C SER A 413 16.27 -22.36 -6.02
N MET A 414 15.54 -22.11 -4.93
CA MET A 414 14.17 -22.59 -4.77
C MET A 414 13.24 -22.00 -5.83
N THR A 415 13.37 -20.71 -6.15
CA THR A 415 12.59 -20.05 -7.21
C THR A 415 12.81 -20.72 -8.57
N ILE A 416 14.05 -21.06 -8.93
CA ILE A 416 14.38 -21.74 -10.19
C ILE A 416 13.81 -23.16 -10.23
N LEU A 417 13.98 -23.93 -9.14
CA LEU A 417 13.48 -25.30 -9.04
C LEU A 417 11.95 -25.34 -9.14
N ASN A 418 11.29 -24.48 -8.37
CA ASN A 418 9.85 -24.29 -8.40
C ASN A 418 9.34 -23.96 -9.81
N HIS A 419 9.93 -22.96 -10.47
CA HIS A 419 9.58 -22.58 -11.83
C HIS A 419 9.70 -23.77 -12.80
N PHE A 420 10.78 -24.55 -12.70
CA PHE A 420 10.99 -25.73 -13.54
C PHE A 420 9.98 -26.84 -13.29
N PHE A 421 9.76 -27.24 -12.03
CA PHE A 421 8.90 -28.38 -11.70
C PHE A 421 7.43 -28.12 -12.00
N TYR A 422 6.92 -26.92 -11.70
CA TYR A 422 5.55 -26.56 -12.08
C TYR A 422 5.37 -26.48 -13.59
N LEU A 423 6.36 -25.98 -14.34
CA LEU A 423 6.28 -25.95 -15.79
C LEU A 423 6.34 -27.38 -16.38
N ALA A 424 7.22 -28.24 -15.85
CA ALA A 424 7.31 -29.64 -16.24
C ALA A 424 5.98 -30.39 -15.98
N LEU A 425 5.33 -30.15 -14.85
CA LEU A 425 3.99 -30.66 -14.54
C LEU A 425 3.02 -30.33 -15.70
N PHE A 426 2.90 -29.06 -16.09
CA PHE A 426 2.00 -28.67 -17.19
C PHE A 426 2.38 -29.34 -18.51
N PHE A 427 3.65 -29.36 -18.89
CA PHE A 427 4.06 -29.99 -20.16
C PHE A 427 3.84 -31.51 -20.19
N TRP A 428 3.93 -32.20 -19.05
CA TRP A 428 3.56 -33.61 -18.96
C TRP A 428 2.04 -33.82 -19.04
N THR A 429 1.23 -32.95 -18.44
CA THR A 429 -0.24 -33.00 -18.64
C THR A 429 -0.62 -32.74 -20.10
N PHE A 430 0.08 -31.82 -20.79
CA PHE A 430 -0.08 -31.59 -22.22
C PHE A 430 0.24 -32.85 -23.03
N ALA A 431 1.40 -33.48 -22.77
CA ALA A 431 1.79 -34.72 -23.44
C ALA A 431 0.78 -35.85 -23.22
N GLN A 432 0.17 -35.91 -22.03
CA GLN A 432 -0.90 -36.85 -21.74
C GLN A 432 -2.18 -36.55 -22.54
N SER A 433 -2.68 -35.31 -22.49
CA SER A 433 -3.89 -34.89 -23.21
C SER A 433 -3.72 -35.06 -24.72
N ALA A 434 -2.58 -34.67 -25.27
CA ALA A 434 -2.27 -34.85 -26.69
C ALA A 434 -2.29 -36.33 -27.10
N MET A 435 -1.80 -37.23 -26.23
CA MET A 435 -1.90 -38.68 -26.47
C MET A 435 -3.35 -39.13 -26.58
N LEU A 436 -4.16 -38.74 -25.60
CA LEU A 436 -5.56 -39.13 -25.48
C LEU A 436 -6.34 -38.65 -26.70
N LEU A 437 -6.12 -37.39 -27.11
CA LEU A 437 -6.72 -36.80 -28.29
C LEU A 437 -6.31 -37.54 -29.57
N HIS A 438 -5.02 -37.80 -29.74
CA HIS A 438 -4.51 -38.53 -30.91
C HIS A 438 -5.13 -39.92 -31.03
N GLN A 439 -5.24 -40.67 -29.92
CA GLN A 439 -5.86 -42.00 -29.91
C GLN A 439 -7.34 -41.99 -30.26
N LEU A 440 -8.08 -40.96 -29.82
CA LEU A 440 -9.51 -40.84 -30.10
C LEU A 440 -9.82 -40.41 -31.53
N LEU A 441 -8.94 -39.62 -32.16
CA LEU A 441 -9.12 -39.12 -33.52
C LEU A 441 -8.52 -40.06 -34.59
N PHE A 442 -7.38 -40.68 -34.29
CA PHE A 442 -6.61 -41.50 -35.24
C PHE A 442 -6.53 -42.97 -34.80
N VAL A 443 -7.68 -43.63 -34.71
CA VAL A 443 -7.81 -45.03 -34.24
C VAL A 443 -6.96 -46.02 -35.07
N PHE A 444 -6.69 -45.71 -36.35
CA PHE A 444 -5.95 -46.58 -37.27
C PHE A 444 -4.48 -46.19 -37.49
N HIS A 445 -4.01 -45.08 -36.92
CA HIS A 445 -2.63 -44.62 -37.10
C HIS A 445 -1.83 -44.83 -35.81
N HIS A 446 -1.08 -45.93 -35.75
CA HIS A 446 -0.27 -46.27 -34.58
C HIS A 446 1.14 -45.68 -34.70
N LEU A 447 1.41 -44.60 -33.97
CA LEU A 447 2.77 -44.07 -33.80
C LEU A 447 3.66 -45.08 -33.07
N ARG A 448 4.91 -45.20 -33.50
CA ARG A 448 5.88 -46.11 -32.87
C ARG A 448 6.19 -45.63 -31.45
N MET A 449 6.01 -46.50 -30.46
CA MET A 449 6.16 -46.22 -29.02
C MET A 449 7.45 -45.48 -28.65
N LYS A 450 8.60 -45.87 -29.20
CA LYS A 450 9.89 -45.21 -28.96
C LYS A 450 9.90 -43.73 -29.37
N VAL A 451 9.27 -43.39 -30.50
CA VAL A 451 9.24 -42.02 -31.02
C VAL A 451 8.36 -41.14 -30.15
N TYR A 452 7.19 -41.66 -29.77
CA TYR A 452 6.25 -40.92 -28.95
C TYR A 452 6.77 -40.67 -27.53
N VAL A 453 7.33 -41.68 -26.87
CA VAL A 453 7.95 -41.53 -25.53
C VAL A 453 9.11 -40.53 -25.58
N SER A 454 9.97 -40.62 -26.59
CA SER A 454 11.09 -39.68 -26.76
C SER A 454 10.60 -38.23 -26.97
N LEU A 455 9.53 -38.04 -27.75
CA LEU A 455 8.93 -36.72 -27.97
C LEU A 455 8.31 -36.16 -26.69
N SER A 456 7.69 -37.00 -25.87
CA SER A 456 7.11 -36.59 -24.60
C SER A 456 8.16 -36.23 -23.56
N PHE A 457 9.30 -36.93 -23.48
CA PHE A 457 10.41 -36.51 -22.62
C PHE A 457 11.04 -35.19 -23.10
N LEU A 458 11.12 -34.98 -24.42
CA LEU A 458 11.56 -33.72 -25.00
C LEU A 458 10.61 -32.57 -24.62
N ALA A 459 9.31 -32.77 -24.80
CA ALA A 459 8.30 -31.77 -24.47
C ALA A 459 8.17 -31.53 -22.95
N GLY A 460 8.19 -32.60 -22.15
CA GLY A 460 7.94 -32.60 -20.71
C GLY A 460 9.07 -32.03 -19.86
N TYR A 461 10.32 -32.04 -20.35
CA TYR A 461 11.46 -31.53 -19.58
C TYR A 461 12.36 -30.57 -20.34
N LEU A 462 12.69 -30.84 -21.61
CA LEU A 462 13.61 -29.96 -22.34
C LEU A 462 12.99 -28.59 -22.61
N ILE A 463 11.73 -28.55 -23.06
CA ILE A 463 11.04 -27.27 -23.31
C ILE A 463 10.93 -26.45 -22.01
N PRO A 464 10.42 -26.98 -20.88
CA PRO A 464 10.46 -26.28 -19.59
C PRO A 464 11.84 -25.78 -19.20
N ALA A 465 12.89 -26.61 -19.32
CA ALA A 465 14.26 -26.20 -19.00
C ALA A 465 14.73 -25.02 -19.84
N THR A 466 14.44 -25.02 -21.15
CA THR A 466 14.82 -23.91 -22.03
C THR A 466 14.11 -22.60 -21.67
N ILE A 467 12.83 -22.67 -21.29
CA ILE A 467 12.06 -21.49 -20.86
C ILE A 467 12.65 -20.93 -19.56
N VAL A 468 12.93 -21.78 -18.57
CA VAL A 468 13.50 -21.37 -17.29
C VAL A 468 14.88 -20.74 -17.48
N VAL A 469 15.76 -21.36 -18.25
CA VAL A 469 17.10 -20.83 -18.54
C VAL A 469 17.03 -19.48 -19.26
N GLY A 470 16.17 -19.36 -20.28
CA GLY A 470 15.98 -18.09 -21.01
C GLY A 470 15.46 -16.98 -20.09
N THR A 471 14.49 -17.30 -19.23
CA THR A 471 13.90 -16.36 -18.26
C THR A 471 14.94 -15.93 -17.24
N PHE A 472 15.71 -16.88 -16.70
CA PHE A 472 16.78 -16.60 -15.75
C PHE A 472 17.84 -15.67 -16.37
N LEU A 473 18.35 -15.98 -17.57
CA LEU A 473 19.37 -15.17 -18.23
C LEU A 473 18.90 -13.74 -18.54
N TYR A 474 17.61 -13.55 -18.84
CA TYR A 474 17.05 -12.24 -19.17
C TYR A 474 16.75 -11.36 -17.94
N PHE A 475 16.17 -11.94 -16.88
CA PHE A 475 15.69 -11.18 -15.72
C PHE A 475 16.67 -11.14 -14.54
N ASN A 476 17.57 -12.12 -14.39
CA ASN A 476 18.53 -12.18 -13.28
C ASN A 476 19.53 -11.00 -13.25
N PRO A 477 20.11 -10.55 -14.38
CA PRO A 477 21.04 -9.40 -14.37
C PRO A 477 20.42 -8.09 -13.88
N LYS A 478 19.08 -7.99 -13.90
CA LYS A 478 18.31 -6.81 -13.46
C LYS A 478 17.78 -6.96 -12.03
N HIS A 479 18.14 -8.03 -11.31
CA HIS A 479 17.57 -8.40 -10.00
C HIS A 479 16.04 -8.52 -10.00
N ARG A 480 15.46 -8.85 -11.16
CA ARG A 480 14.00 -8.87 -11.38
C ARG A 480 13.43 -10.28 -11.51
N TYR A 481 14.21 -11.33 -11.28
CA TYR A 481 13.75 -12.72 -11.43
C TYR A 481 12.95 -13.23 -10.23
N SER A 482 13.33 -12.85 -9.00
CA SER A 482 12.73 -13.34 -7.74
C SER A 482 12.11 -12.18 -6.96
N HIS A 483 11.03 -12.45 -6.24
CA HIS A 483 10.33 -11.47 -5.41
C HIS A 483 11.11 -11.17 -4.12
N GLU A 484 11.02 -9.94 -3.60
CA GLU A 484 11.86 -9.50 -2.47
C GLU A 484 11.50 -10.18 -1.13
N LYS A 485 10.22 -10.53 -0.96
CA LYS A 485 9.68 -11.09 0.28
C LYS A 485 9.28 -12.57 0.18
N LEU A 486 9.32 -13.15 -1.03
CA LEU A 486 8.84 -14.51 -1.31
C LEU A 486 9.82 -15.20 -2.28
N CYS A 487 10.17 -16.46 -2.04
CA CYS A 487 11.06 -17.23 -2.93
C CYS A 487 10.30 -17.78 -4.15
N TRP A 488 9.70 -16.86 -4.90
CA TRP A 488 8.94 -17.11 -6.13
C TRP A 488 9.25 -16.07 -7.21
N LEU A 489 8.76 -16.31 -8.44
CA LEU A 489 8.87 -15.38 -9.57
C LEU A 489 8.24 -14.04 -9.24
N ASN A 490 8.92 -12.94 -9.57
CA ASN A 490 8.43 -11.59 -9.30
C ASN A 490 7.24 -11.23 -10.24
N PRO A 491 6.02 -10.98 -9.71
CA PRO A 491 4.84 -10.64 -10.51
C PRO A 491 4.94 -9.25 -11.18
N GLU A 492 5.55 -8.26 -10.53
CA GLU A 492 5.65 -6.88 -11.01
C GLU A 492 6.67 -6.74 -12.16
N SER A 493 7.67 -7.61 -12.18
CA SER A 493 8.76 -7.56 -13.14
C SER A 493 8.45 -8.12 -14.54
N GLY A 494 7.26 -8.71 -14.70
CA GLY A 494 6.87 -9.47 -15.88
C GLY A 494 7.47 -10.88 -15.98
N ALA A 495 8.37 -11.30 -15.08
CA ALA A 495 8.94 -12.64 -15.05
C ALA A 495 7.89 -13.74 -14.85
N ILE A 496 6.81 -13.44 -14.13
CA ILE A 496 5.68 -14.36 -13.92
C ILE A 496 5.01 -14.80 -15.23
N TYR A 497 5.02 -13.96 -16.27
CA TYR A 497 4.39 -14.28 -17.56
C TYR A 497 5.12 -15.41 -18.32
N ALA A 498 6.41 -15.61 -18.05
CA ALA A 498 7.17 -16.74 -18.62
C ALA A 498 6.65 -18.11 -18.15
N PHE A 499 6.01 -18.14 -16.98
CA PHE A 499 5.30 -19.31 -16.46
C PHE A 499 3.81 -19.29 -16.83
N ALA A 500 3.14 -18.15 -16.59
CA ALA A 500 1.70 -18.03 -16.71
C ALA A 500 1.20 -18.25 -18.15
N VAL A 501 1.88 -17.69 -19.16
CA VAL A 501 1.43 -17.81 -20.57
C VAL A 501 1.50 -19.27 -21.07
N PRO A 502 2.62 -20.01 -20.93
CA PRO A 502 2.66 -21.42 -21.31
C PRO A 502 1.66 -22.28 -20.54
N ALA A 503 1.54 -22.10 -19.22
CA ALA A 503 0.61 -22.87 -18.41
C ALA A 503 -0.84 -22.60 -18.82
N GLY A 504 -1.23 -21.34 -19.03
CA GLY A 504 -2.58 -20.98 -19.50
C GLY A 504 -2.93 -21.59 -20.86
N CYS A 505 -2.00 -21.57 -21.82
CA CYS A 505 -2.19 -22.22 -23.13
C CYS A 505 -2.45 -23.73 -23.00
N ILE A 506 -1.71 -24.40 -22.11
CA ILE A 506 -1.86 -25.84 -21.87
C ILE A 506 -3.19 -26.15 -21.18
N ILE A 507 -3.62 -25.35 -20.20
CA ILE A 507 -4.92 -25.52 -19.53
C ILE A 507 -6.06 -25.44 -20.54
N VAL A 508 -6.04 -24.45 -21.44
CA VAL A 508 -7.05 -24.32 -22.51
C VAL A 508 -7.02 -25.54 -23.44
N PHE A 509 -5.84 -26.01 -23.85
CA PHE A 509 -5.72 -27.20 -24.68
C PHE A 509 -6.27 -28.47 -23.99
N ASN A 510 -5.97 -28.65 -22.70
CA ASN A 510 -6.45 -29.77 -21.89
C ASN A 510 -7.97 -29.72 -21.76
N PHE A 511 -8.55 -28.53 -21.54
CA PHE A 511 -9.99 -28.31 -21.49
C PHE A 511 -10.68 -28.68 -22.81
N LEU A 512 -10.16 -28.22 -23.94
CA LEU A 512 -10.69 -28.56 -25.26
C LEU A 512 -10.63 -30.07 -25.53
N THR A 513 -9.50 -30.71 -25.16
CA THR A 513 -9.34 -32.16 -25.26
C THR A 513 -10.38 -32.90 -24.43
N LEU A 514 -10.61 -32.46 -23.19
CA LEU A 514 -11.62 -33.02 -22.30
C LEU A 514 -13.03 -32.95 -22.91
N LEU A 515 -13.40 -31.82 -23.52
CA LEU A 515 -14.69 -31.69 -24.21
C LEU A 515 -14.84 -32.69 -25.37
N VAL A 516 -13.79 -32.89 -26.16
CA VAL A 516 -13.78 -33.88 -27.25
C VAL A 516 -13.92 -35.30 -26.71
N VAL A 517 -13.20 -35.62 -25.63
CA VAL A 517 -13.26 -36.93 -24.95
C VAL A 517 -14.69 -37.20 -24.47
N ILE A 518 -15.31 -36.26 -23.74
CA ILE A 518 -16.69 -36.38 -23.25
C ILE A 518 -17.66 -36.53 -24.43
N ALA A 519 -17.57 -35.68 -25.46
CA ALA A 519 -18.46 -35.75 -26.61
C ALA A 519 -18.37 -37.09 -27.37
N LYS A 520 -17.19 -37.71 -27.42
CA LYS A 520 -16.99 -39.02 -28.04
C LYS A 520 -17.47 -40.17 -27.13
N LEU A 521 -17.25 -40.08 -25.82
CA LEU A 521 -17.65 -41.10 -24.84
C LEU A 521 -19.14 -41.08 -24.50
N SER A 522 -19.83 -39.96 -24.72
CA SER A 522 -21.28 -39.82 -24.57
C SER A 522 -22.07 -40.31 -25.79
N ARG A 523 -21.41 -40.71 -26.89
CA ARG A 523 -22.10 -41.38 -28.00
C ARG A 523 -22.43 -42.83 -27.62
N PRO A 524 -23.71 -43.26 -27.65
CA PRO A 524 -24.08 -44.64 -27.39
C PRO A 524 -23.43 -45.59 -28.41
N SER A 525 -22.70 -46.61 -27.95
CA SER A 525 -22.20 -47.67 -28.83
C SER A 525 -23.34 -48.65 -29.16
N VAL A 526 -23.66 -48.80 -30.45
CA VAL A 526 -24.80 -49.59 -30.99
C VAL A 526 -24.65 -51.12 -30.80
N SER A 527 -23.62 -51.60 -30.11
CA SER A 527 -23.34 -53.03 -29.97
C SER A 527 -22.78 -53.38 -28.58
N ASP A 528 -23.58 -53.25 -27.53
CA ASP A 528 -23.27 -53.81 -26.21
C ASP A 528 -24.46 -54.64 -25.72
N LYS A 529 -24.60 -55.83 -26.30
CA LYS A 529 -25.38 -56.94 -25.73
C LYS A 529 -24.37 -58.03 -25.43
N ASN A 530 -24.02 -58.20 -24.15
CA ASN A 530 -23.51 -59.42 -23.48
C ASN A 530 -22.42 -59.11 -22.42
N HIS A 531 -22.77 -59.34 -21.15
CA HIS A 531 -22.04 -59.14 -19.88
C HIS A 531 -21.97 -57.69 -19.32
N PRO A 532 -23.01 -57.24 -18.57
CA PRO A 532 -23.15 -55.84 -18.15
C PRO A 532 -22.37 -55.44 -16.89
N GLU A 533 -22.38 -56.20 -15.80
CA GLU A 533 -22.15 -55.58 -14.47
C GLU A 533 -20.67 -55.25 -14.13
N ASP A 534 -19.71 -56.17 -14.33
CA ASP A 534 -18.29 -55.90 -14.02
C ASP A 534 -17.57 -55.11 -15.12
N ARG A 535 -18.00 -55.27 -16.36
CA ARG A 535 -17.38 -54.65 -17.55
C ARG A 535 -17.84 -53.20 -17.74
N ASP A 536 -19.07 -52.88 -17.35
CA ASP A 536 -19.55 -51.50 -17.34
C ASP A 536 -18.97 -50.72 -16.17
N THR A 537 -18.76 -51.36 -15.01
CA THR A 537 -18.05 -50.76 -13.87
C THR A 537 -16.59 -50.46 -14.22
N ALA A 538 -15.87 -51.40 -14.85
CA ALA A 538 -14.50 -51.16 -15.33
C ALA A 538 -14.43 -50.12 -16.47
N LYS A 539 -15.41 -50.07 -17.38
CA LYS A 539 -15.53 -49.01 -18.39
C LYS A 539 -15.82 -47.66 -17.75
N ASN A 540 -16.65 -47.59 -16.72
CA ASN A 540 -16.99 -46.36 -16.02
C ASN A 540 -15.82 -45.86 -15.17
N ILE A 541 -15.05 -46.74 -14.53
CA ILE A 541 -13.80 -46.40 -13.84
C ILE A 541 -12.73 -45.97 -14.84
N LEU A 542 -12.60 -46.64 -15.98
CA LEU A 542 -11.67 -46.24 -17.04
C LEU A 542 -12.06 -44.89 -17.65
N LYS A 543 -13.35 -44.64 -17.86
CA LYS A 543 -13.91 -43.33 -18.25
C LYS A 543 -13.62 -42.28 -17.18
N ALA A 544 -13.80 -42.59 -15.90
CA ALA A 544 -13.49 -41.69 -14.80
C ALA A 544 -12.00 -41.34 -14.77
N ILE A 545 -11.10 -42.32 -14.92
CA ILE A 545 -9.65 -42.09 -14.96
C ILE A 545 -9.23 -41.27 -16.20
N LEU A 546 -9.82 -41.54 -17.38
CA LEU A 546 -9.56 -40.78 -18.61
C LEU A 546 -10.07 -39.33 -18.54
N VAL A 547 -11.15 -39.10 -17.80
CA VAL A 547 -11.77 -37.79 -17.58
C VAL A 547 -11.08 -37.02 -16.45
N LEU A 548 -10.59 -37.70 -15.40
CA LEU A 548 -9.95 -37.07 -14.25
C LEU A 548 -8.54 -36.52 -14.57
N THR A 549 -7.75 -37.16 -15.44
CA THR A 549 -6.35 -36.72 -15.59
C THR A 549 -6.18 -35.33 -16.25
N PRO A 550 -7.01 -34.92 -17.23
CA PRO A 550 -7.01 -33.55 -17.74
C PRO A 550 -7.55 -32.50 -16.74
N VAL A 551 -8.33 -32.92 -15.72
CA VAL A 551 -8.91 -32.03 -14.71
C VAL A 551 -7.87 -31.49 -13.73
N PHE A 552 -6.72 -32.16 -13.57
CA PHE A 552 -5.59 -31.69 -12.74
C PHE A 552 -4.97 -30.36 -13.20
N GLY A 553 -5.19 -29.94 -14.46
CA GLY A 553 -4.78 -28.61 -14.92
C GLY A 553 -5.82 -27.52 -14.64
N LEU A 554 -7.09 -27.88 -14.41
CA LEU A 554 -8.19 -26.93 -14.25
C LEU A 554 -8.24 -26.31 -12.85
N THR A 555 -7.74 -27.00 -11.82
CA THR A 555 -7.59 -26.48 -10.45
C THR A 555 -6.70 -25.23 -10.40
N TRP A 556 -5.69 -25.17 -11.27
CA TRP A 556 -4.81 -24.02 -11.43
C TRP A 556 -5.50 -22.78 -12.02
N SER A 557 -6.69 -22.92 -12.62
CA SER A 557 -7.47 -21.78 -13.12
C SER A 557 -7.87 -20.83 -11.99
N PHE A 558 -8.07 -21.33 -10.76
CA PHE A 558 -8.29 -20.50 -9.58
C PHE A 558 -7.05 -19.65 -9.24
N GLY A 559 -5.85 -20.21 -9.42
CA GLY A 559 -4.58 -19.48 -9.29
C GLY A 559 -4.39 -18.41 -10.37
N PHE A 560 -4.86 -18.65 -11.60
CA PHE A 560 -4.85 -17.64 -12.67
C PHE A 560 -5.81 -16.49 -12.42
N ALA A 561 -6.98 -16.76 -11.81
CA ALA A 561 -7.90 -15.68 -11.41
C ALA A 561 -7.22 -14.71 -10.43
N LEU A 562 -6.37 -15.20 -9.53
CA LEU A 562 -5.58 -14.37 -8.60
C LEU A 562 -4.53 -13.47 -9.27
N LEU A 563 -4.20 -13.69 -10.55
CA LEU A 563 -3.30 -12.82 -11.31
C LEU A 563 -4.03 -11.62 -11.95
N THR A 564 -5.36 -11.59 -11.88
CA THR A 564 -6.18 -10.45 -12.34
C THR A 564 -6.47 -9.49 -11.17
N GLU A 565 -6.70 -8.22 -11.47
CA GLU A 565 -7.19 -7.26 -10.48
C GLU A 565 -8.60 -7.71 -10.02
N LEU A 566 -8.68 -8.23 -8.80
CA LEU A 566 -9.90 -8.74 -8.18
C LEU A 566 -10.17 -7.98 -6.88
N ASP A 567 -11.45 -7.73 -6.60
CA ASP A 567 -11.89 -7.23 -5.31
C ASP A 567 -11.47 -8.15 -4.16
N ASP A 568 -11.26 -7.61 -2.96
CA ASP A 568 -10.68 -8.32 -1.81
C ASP A 568 -11.44 -9.59 -1.40
N LEU A 569 -12.78 -9.53 -1.39
CA LEU A 569 -13.63 -10.70 -1.11
C LEU A 569 -13.43 -11.80 -2.16
N THR A 570 -13.38 -11.42 -3.43
CA THR A 570 -13.24 -12.33 -4.56
C THR A 570 -11.86 -12.98 -4.54
N ARG A 571 -10.80 -12.19 -4.28
CA ARG A 571 -9.44 -12.66 -4.09
C ARG A 571 -9.32 -13.67 -2.95
N GLN A 572 -10.02 -13.45 -1.83
CA GLN A 572 -10.06 -14.43 -0.73
C GLN A 572 -10.71 -15.75 -1.16
N ILE A 573 -11.88 -15.70 -1.81
CA ILE A 573 -12.58 -16.91 -2.29
C ILE A 573 -11.69 -17.72 -3.24
N PHE A 574 -11.03 -17.06 -4.19
CA PHE A 574 -10.12 -17.72 -5.13
C PHE A 574 -8.86 -18.27 -4.43
N THR A 575 -8.36 -17.61 -3.40
CA THR A 575 -7.21 -18.08 -2.60
C THR A 575 -7.57 -19.34 -1.80
N TYR A 576 -8.72 -19.34 -1.12
CA TYR A 576 -9.25 -20.52 -0.43
C TYR A 576 -9.54 -21.67 -1.39
N GLY A 577 -10.14 -21.36 -2.54
CA GLY A 577 -10.40 -22.33 -3.61
C GLY A 577 -9.11 -22.95 -4.14
N PHE A 578 -8.08 -22.14 -4.42
CA PHE A 578 -6.79 -22.62 -4.89
C PHE A 578 -6.06 -23.49 -3.85
N ALA A 579 -5.99 -23.05 -2.58
CA ALA A 579 -5.36 -23.82 -1.51
C ALA A 579 -6.08 -25.17 -1.27
N THR A 580 -7.41 -25.17 -1.26
CA THR A 580 -8.21 -26.39 -1.06
C THR A 580 -8.07 -27.34 -2.25
N MET A 581 -8.15 -26.82 -3.48
CA MET A 581 -8.02 -27.65 -4.70
C MET A 581 -6.62 -28.24 -4.86
N ASN A 582 -5.56 -27.51 -4.49
CA ASN A 582 -4.20 -28.06 -4.46
C ASN A 582 -4.01 -29.13 -3.39
N ALA A 583 -4.74 -29.07 -2.27
CA ALA A 583 -4.71 -30.13 -1.25
C ALA A 583 -5.44 -31.42 -1.69
N PHE A 584 -6.43 -31.29 -2.56
CA PHE A 584 -7.18 -32.43 -3.14
C PHE A 584 -6.53 -33.03 -4.40
N GLN A 585 -5.62 -32.28 -5.02
CA GLN A 585 -4.83 -32.69 -6.18
C GLN A 585 -3.75 -33.69 -5.78
#